data_AF-A0A6A5Z4G0-F1
#
_entry.id   AF-A0A6A5Z4G0-F1
#
_cell.length_a   1.000
_cell.length_b   1.000
_cell.length_c   1.000
_cell.angle_alpha   90.00
_cell.angle_beta   90.00
_cell.angle_gamma   90.00
#
_symmetry.space_group_name_H-M   'P 1'
#
loop_
_entity.id
_entity.type
_entity.pdbx_description
1 polymer ?
#
loop_
_entity_poly.entity_id
_entity_poly.type
_entity_poly.pdbx_seq_one_letter_code
_entity_poly.pdbx_strand_id
1 'polypeptide(L)'
;MSSISSAHTIDEEGFTPVLSRSQRQKLAKQNKPPAPVAEPIARQKSAQWIASKPVASVANVAPIHQGCILMDGFRKLSREERGKLLHGPKIAILVKGTKVCNISKRLLMAVSALAHRDLTVHQTEPILSLPDHLDKDAVASVLGYFKNVCSVNYYNLGHPDDIEVTGGIYQAARTLETGGAELSVLGYLKYKIFANKLGYIDMHALLNCCDGVHDPLFEVIAKNMAQLRYTEAVGKPGKFESFLRAHPQLSAAMDDIDAEHDAKRKQTEAAKTARLKDEQRNNKASTQQVANNMSHPGLRSMTQEQARSVGLQ
;
A
#
# COMPACT_ATOMS: atom_id res chain seq x y z
N MET A 1 -49.98 -35.97 -8.21
CA MET A 1 -49.59 -35.03 -9.27
C MET A 1 -49.61 -33.64 -8.65
N SER A 2 -48.46 -33.17 -8.19
CA SER A 2 -48.31 -31.88 -7.50
C SER A 2 -47.14 -31.16 -8.13
N SER A 3 -47.42 -30.07 -8.83
CA SER A 3 -46.47 -29.27 -9.60
C SER A 3 -45.70 -28.34 -8.69
N ILE A 4 -44.37 -28.37 -8.80
CA ILE A 4 -43.43 -27.45 -8.16
C ILE A 4 -43.29 -26.24 -9.09
N SER A 5 -43.64 -25.06 -8.58
CA SER A 5 -43.45 -23.77 -9.26
C SER A 5 -42.19 -23.11 -8.70
N SER A 6 -41.21 -22.91 -9.58
CA SER A 6 -39.97 -22.18 -9.32
C SER A 6 -40.10 -20.80 -9.98
N ALA A 7 -40.04 -19.73 -9.19
CA ALA A 7 -40.01 -18.36 -9.70
C ALA A 7 -38.68 -17.68 -9.33
N HIS A 8 -38.19 -16.95 -10.31
CA HIS A 8 -36.88 -16.34 -10.47
C HIS A 8 -36.88 -14.86 -10.04
N THR A 9 -35.70 -14.40 -9.62
CA THR A 9 -35.08 -13.09 -9.87
C THR A 9 -35.78 -11.81 -9.39
N ILE A 10 -35.13 -11.10 -8.45
CA ILE A 10 -35.34 -9.67 -8.19
C ILE A 10 -33.97 -9.00 -8.33
N ASP A 11 -33.82 -8.20 -9.38
CA ASP A 11 -32.77 -7.20 -9.56
C ASP A 11 -33.32 -5.86 -9.05
N GLU A 12 -32.66 -5.26 -8.05
CA GLU A 12 -32.88 -3.86 -7.66
C GLU A 12 -31.71 -3.00 -8.18
N GLU A 13 -31.85 -2.49 -9.40
CA GLU A 13 -31.03 -1.35 -9.85
C GLU A 13 -31.84 -0.04 -9.77
N GLY A 14 -31.24 0.93 -9.08
CA GLY A 14 -31.80 2.23 -8.76
C GLY A 14 -32.16 3.08 -9.97
N PHE A 15 -33.42 3.49 -10.00
CA PHE A 15 -33.98 4.46 -10.93
C PHE A 15 -33.34 5.85 -10.74
N THR A 16 -32.55 6.31 -11.71
CA THR A 16 -32.24 7.75 -11.82
C THR A 16 -33.30 8.41 -12.71
N PRO A 17 -33.91 9.54 -12.27
CA PRO A 17 -34.97 10.17 -13.04
C PRO A 17 -34.42 10.74 -14.36
N VAL A 18 -35.01 10.29 -15.47
CA VAL A 18 -34.73 10.81 -16.80
C VAL A 18 -35.23 12.25 -16.90
N LEU A 19 -34.31 13.22 -16.86
CA LEU A 19 -34.62 14.63 -17.07
C LEU A 19 -35.24 14.86 -18.45
N SER A 20 -36.36 15.59 -18.48
CA SER A 20 -37.10 15.93 -19.68
C SER A 20 -36.28 16.80 -20.65
N ARG A 21 -36.63 16.77 -21.93
CA ARG A 21 -35.95 17.53 -22.99
C ARG A 21 -35.94 19.06 -22.73
N SER A 22 -36.95 19.59 -22.05
CA SER A 22 -37.00 21.01 -21.67
C SER A 22 -36.09 21.35 -20.49
N GLN A 23 -35.90 20.41 -19.54
CA GLN A 23 -34.95 20.57 -18.43
C GLN A 23 -33.49 20.53 -18.90
N ARG A 24 -33.17 19.69 -19.89
CA ARG A 24 -31.83 19.67 -20.51
C ARG A 24 -31.52 20.97 -21.26
N GLN A 25 -32.51 21.59 -21.90
CA GLN A 25 -32.32 22.87 -22.60
C GLN A 25 -32.17 24.07 -21.65
N LYS A 26 -32.75 24.03 -20.44
CA LYS A 26 -32.53 25.08 -19.42
C LYS A 26 -31.12 25.01 -18.82
N LEU A 27 -30.59 23.80 -18.55
CA LEU A 27 -29.23 23.62 -18.05
C LEU A 27 -28.15 24.03 -19.06
N ALA A 28 -28.39 23.83 -20.36
CA ALA A 28 -27.45 24.25 -21.41
C ALA A 28 -27.34 25.79 -21.56
N LYS A 29 -28.34 26.57 -21.10
CA LYS A 29 -28.33 28.03 -21.21
C LYS A 29 -27.65 28.75 -20.03
N GLN A 30 -27.39 28.05 -18.92
CA GLN A 30 -26.74 28.65 -17.74
C GLN A 30 -25.22 28.48 -17.73
N ASN A 31 -24.66 27.60 -18.56
CA ASN A 31 -23.21 27.41 -18.69
C ASN A 31 -22.66 28.05 -19.96
N LYS A 32 -22.73 29.39 -20.05
CA LYS A 32 -21.98 30.13 -21.06
C LYS A 32 -20.54 30.30 -20.54
N PRO A 33 -19.51 29.74 -21.22
CA PRO A 33 -18.13 29.89 -20.78
C PRO A 33 -17.75 31.39 -20.79
N PRO A 34 -17.00 31.86 -19.78
CA PRO A 34 -16.49 33.23 -19.77
C PRO A 34 -15.56 33.44 -20.97
N ALA A 35 -15.61 34.66 -21.52
CA ALA A 35 -14.80 35.07 -22.66
C ALA A 35 -13.30 34.88 -22.38
N PRO A 36 -12.49 34.52 -23.39
CA PRO A 36 -11.05 34.35 -23.21
C PRO A 36 -10.42 35.69 -22.81
N VAL A 37 -9.85 35.73 -21.61
CA VAL A 37 -9.03 36.84 -21.14
C VAL A 37 -7.72 36.80 -21.91
N ALA A 38 -7.41 37.90 -22.59
CA ALA A 38 -6.19 38.07 -23.37
C ALA A 38 -4.92 37.85 -22.51
N GLU A 39 -4.03 37.00 -23.00
CA GLU A 39 -2.71 36.76 -22.42
C GLU A 39 -1.82 38.01 -22.56
N PRO A 40 -1.19 38.51 -21.49
CA PRO A 40 -0.12 39.48 -21.60
C PRO A 40 1.21 38.79 -21.89
N ILE A 41 1.64 38.99 -23.14
CA ILE A 41 3.02 39.13 -23.65
C ILE A 41 4.14 38.97 -22.60
N ALA A 42 4.91 37.91 -22.82
CA ALA A 42 6.35 37.72 -22.56
C ALA A 42 7.07 38.74 -21.68
N ARG A 43 7.55 38.27 -20.52
CA ARG A 43 8.79 38.75 -19.89
C ARG A 43 9.79 37.60 -19.80
N GLN A 44 10.60 37.47 -20.84
CA GLN A 44 11.92 36.83 -20.77
C GLN A 44 12.76 37.58 -19.72
N LYS A 45 12.78 37.08 -18.48
CA LYS A 45 13.83 37.38 -17.54
C LYS A 45 14.93 36.36 -17.75
N SER A 46 15.95 36.77 -18.48
CA SER A 46 17.26 36.12 -18.48
C SER A 46 17.67 35.77 -17.05
N ALA A 47 17.77 34.48 -16.77
CA ALA A 47 18.38 33.97 -15.55
C ALA A 47 19.85 34.39 -15.55
N GLN A 48 20.14 35.54 -14.94
CA GLN A 48 21.50 35.87 -14.51
C GLN A 48 21.91 34.78 -13.53
N TRP A 49 22.78 33.90 -14.01
CA TRP A 49 23.54 32.95 -13.22
C TRP A 49 24.28 33.75 -12.15
N ILE A 50 23.72 33.82 -10.95
CA ILE A 50 24.42 34.36 -9.78
C ILE A 50 25.54 33.37 -9.52
N ALA A 51 26.77 33.75 -9.90
CA ALA A 51 27.97 33.04 -9.52
C ALA A 51 28.00 32.93 -7.99
N SER A 52 27.62 31.76 -7.49
CA SER A 52 27.66 31.41 -6.08
C SER A 52 29.05 31.74 -5.57
N LYS A 53 29.14 32.65 -4.58
CA LYS A 53 30.40 32.98 -3.91
C LYS A 53 31.13 31.67 -3.56
N PRO A 54 32.43 31.55 -3.86
CA PRO A 54 33.19 30.36 -3.50
C PRO A 54 33.02 30.12 -2.00
N VAL A 55 32.47 28.95 -1.67
CA VAL A 55 32.30 28.51 -0.28
C VAL A 55 33.69 28.55 0.34
N ALA A 56 33.86 29.38 1.36
CA ALA A 56 35.13 29.55 2.04
C ALA A 56 35.73 28.18 2.38
N SER A 57 37.02 28.02 2.03
CA SER A 57 37.87 26.87 2.33
C SER A 57 37.46 26.22 3.66
N VAL A 58 36.96 24.99 3.55
CA VAL A 58 36.44 24.20 4.67
C VAL A 58 37.62 23.89 5.59
N ALA A 59 37.70 24.60 6.72
CA ALA A 59 38.62 24.32 7.82
C ALA A 59 38.53 22.84 8.23
N ASN A 60 39.66 22.26 8.66
CA ASN A 60 39.81 20.87 9.13
C ASN A 60 38.59 20.36 9.93
N VAL A 61 37.64 19.70 9.25
CA VAL A 61 36.52 19.00 9.90
C VAL A 61 37.04 17.66 10.39
N ALA A 62 37.05 17.47 11.70
CA ALA A 62 37.46 16.20 12.28
C ALA A 62 36.53 15.05 11.80
N PRO A 63 37.09 13.86 11.52
CA PRO A 63 36.35 12.61 11.32
C PRO A 63 35.20 12.43 12.31
N ILE A 64 34.02 12.03 11.82
CA ILE A 64 32.86 11.73 12.66
C ILE A 64 32.65 10.22 12.63
N HIS A 65 32.78 9.59 13.80
CA HIS A 65 32.40 8.21 14.00
C HIS A 65 30.97 8.15 14.55
N GLN A 66 30.01 7.89 13.67
CA GLN A 66 28.60 7.70 14.03
C GLN A 66 28.08 6.42 13.39
N GLY A 67 27.68 5.45 14.21
CA GLY A 67 27.01 4.23 13.73
C GLY A 67 25.60 4.51 13.21
N CYS A 68 25.13 3.68 12.28
CA CYS A 68 23.72 3.62 11.88
C CYS A 68 22.89 3.01 13.01
N ILE A 69 21.82 3.69 13.40
CA ILE A 69 20.91 3.25 14.46
C ILE A 69 19.58 2.89 13.79
N LEU A 70 19.19 1.61 13.86
CA LEU A 70 17.86 1.20 13.40
C LEU A 70 16.76 1.98 14.13
N MET A 71 15.58 2.17 13.52
CA MET A 71 14.53 2.98 14.13
C MET A 71 14.10 2.51 15.53
N ASP A 72 14.13 1.20 15.80
CA ASP A 72 13.87 0.67 17.14
C ASP A 72 14.93 1.08 18.16
N GLY A 73 16.20 1.14 17.75
CA GLY A 73 17.27 1.70 18.58
C GLY A 73 17.10 3.21 18.76
N PHE A 74 16.75 3.92 17.70
CA PHE A 74 16.53 5.36 17.72
C PHE A 74 15.39 5.76 18.66
N ARG A 75 14.32 4.94 18.70
CA ARG A 75 13.18 5.12 19.62
C ARG A 75 13.54 4.92 21.09
N LYS A 76 14.55 4.10 21.38
CA LYS A 76 15.05 3.83 22.74
C LYS A 76 15.96 4.93 23.28
N LEU A 77 16.50 5.79 22.42
CA LEU A 77 17.30 6.93 22.84
C LEU A 77 16.46 7.88 23.68
N SER A 78 17.01 8.39 24.78
CA SER A 78 16.45 9.50 25.55
C SER A 78 16.40 10.79 24.72
N ARG A 79 15.60 11.76 25.16
CA ARG A 79 15.53 13.09 24.51
C ARG A 79 16.90 13.77 24.45
N GLU A 80 17.72 13.61 25.48
CA GLU A 80 19.07 14.17 25.53
C GLU A 80 20.00 13.51 24.51
N GLU A 81 19.98 12.18 24.39
CA GLU A 81 20.77 11.45 23.38
C GLU A 81 20.36 11.81 21.96
N ARG A 82 19.05 11.94 21.69
CA ARG A 82 18.56 12.45 20.39
C ARG A 82 19.03 13.90 20.16
N GLY A 83 19.06 14.71 21.20
CA GLY A 83 19.63 16.06 21.16
C GLY A 83 21.10 16.07 20.73
N LYS A 84 21.92 15.13 21.23
CA LYS A 84 23.34 15.00 20.85
C LYS A 84 23.52 14.73 19.35
N LEU A 85 22.59 14.03 18.70
CA LEU A 85 22.63 13.78 17.24
C LEU A 85 22.37 15.05 16.40
N LEU A 86 21.66 16.03 16.95
CA LEU A 86 21.38 17.30 16.25
C LEU A 86 22.56 18.27 16.24
N HIS A 87 23.60 18.00 17.03
CA HIS A 87 24.82 18.81 17.10
C HIS A 87 25.90 18.30 16.15
N GLY A 88 26.87 19.18 15.84
CA GLY A 88 28.01 18.87 14.96
C GLY A 88 27.90 19.52 13.58
N PRO A 89 28.77 19.13 12.63
CA PRO A 89 28.78 19.71 11.30
C PRO A 89 27.50 19.38 10.55
N LYS A 90 27.04 20.37 9.79
CA LYS A 90 25.89 20.23 8.91
C LYS A 90 26.37 19.96 7.50
N ILE A 91 25.66 19.09 6.80
CA ILE A 91 25.89 18.84 5.38
C ILE A 91 24.69 19.34 4.56
N ALA A 92 24.96 19.73 3.32
CA ALA A 92 23.94 20.09 2.35
C ALA A 92 23.47 18.84 1.59
N ILE A 93 22.16 18.67 1.49
CA ILE A 93 21.55 17.60 0.71
C ILE A 93 21.18 18.16 -0.66
N LEU A 94 21.68 17.53 -1.73
CA LEU A 94 21.42 17.93 -3.10
C LEU A 94 20.56 16.88 -3.82
N VAL A 95 19.64 17.36 -4.67
CA VAL A 95 18.87 16.55 -5.63
C VAL A 95 18.90 17.32 -6.96
N LYS A 96 19.33 16.69 -8.07
CA LYS A 96 19.54 17.38 -9.36
C LYS A 96 20.46 18.60 -9.22
N GLY A 97 21.53 18.47 -8.44
CA GLY A 97 22.46 19.56 -8.09
C GLY A 97 21.85 20.73 -7.31
N THR A 98 20.57 20.69 -6.97
CA THR A 98 19.88 21.75 -6.23
C THR A 98 19.86 21.42 -4.75
N LYS A 99 20.21 22.39 -3.92
CA LYS A 99 20.17 22.25 -2.46
C LYS A 99 18.74 22.16 -1.95
N VAL A 100 18.42 21.03 -1.32
CA VAL A 100 17.13 20.77 -0.68
C VAL A 100 17.13 21.31 0.75
N CYS A 101 18.06 20.86 1.59
CA CYS A 101 18.19 21.36 2.95
C CYS A 101 19.59 21.16 3.54
N ASN A 102 19.83 21.74 4.72
CA ASN A 102 20.97 21.40 5.57
C ASN A 102 20.51 20.48 6.73
N ILE A 103 21.27 19.44 7.07
CA ILE A 103 20.98 18.54 8.19
C ILE A 103 22.27 18.20 8.97
N SER A 104 22.16 17.90 10.27
CA SER A 104 23.30 17.41 11.06
C SER A 104 23.81 16.09 10.46
N LYS A 105 25.12 16.02 10.21
CA LYS A 105 25.77 14.82 9.66
C LYS A 105 25.56 13.61 10.58
N ARG A 106 25.67 13.82 11.90
CA ARG A 106 25.47 12.78 12.92
C ARG A 106 24.05 12.23 12.91
N LEU A 107 23.05 13.13 12.90
CA LEU A 107 21.65 12.70 12.81
C LEU A 107 21.41 11.89 11.53
N LEU A 108 21.86 12.39 10.38
CA LEU A 108 21.60 11.73 9.11
C LEU A 108 22.26 10.34 9.06
N MET A 109 23.53 10.22 9.45
CA MET A 109 24.22 8.93 9.54
C MET A 109 23.57 7.98 10.55
N ALA A 110 22.91 8.50 11.59
CA ALA A 110 22.22 7.68 12.57
C ALA A 110 20.90 7.11 12.03
N VAL A 111 20.18 7.83 11.15
CA VAL A 111 18.82 7.46 10.72
C VAL A 111 18.71 6.96 9.29
N SER A 112 19.78 7.05 8.49
CA SER A 112 19.80 6.66 7.07
C SER A 112 20.98 5.74 6.82
N ALA A 113 20.70 4.48 6.43
CA ALA A 113 21.75 3.52 6.13
C ALA A 113 22.55 3.91 4.86
N LEU A 114 21.88 4.53 3.86
CA LEU A 114 22.54 5.14 2.70
C LEU A 114 23.55 6.20 3.15
N ALA A 115 23.10 7.16 3.96
CA ALA A 115 23.99 8.23 4.41
C ALA A 115 25.11 7.71 5.31
N HIS A 116 24.84 6.71 6.14
CA HIS A 116 25.88 6.07 6.95
C HIS A 116 26.97 5.45 6.06
N ARG A 117 26.57 4.68 5.03
CA ARG A 117 27.48 4.05 4.08
C ARG A 117 28.33 5.09 3.35
N ASP A 118 27.70 6.07 2.72
CA ASP A 118 28.38 7.06 1.88
C ASP A 118 29.28 7.98 2.72
N LEU A 119 28.77 8.50 3.83
CA LEU A 119 29.48 9.48 4.65
C LEU A 119 30.55 8.87 5.55
N THR A 120 30.53 7.56 5.79
CA THR A 120 31.63 6.86 6.49
C THR A 120 32.86 6.73 5.60
N VAL A 121 32.67 6.57 4.29
CA VAL A 121 33.76 6.62 3.29
C VAL A 121 34.20 8.08 3.09
N HIS A 122 33.24 9.01 3.05
CA HIS A 122 33.45 10.42 2.75
C HIS A 122 33.24 11.34 3.97
N GLN A 123 34.06 11.12 5.02
CA GLN A 123 33.82 11.73 6.34
C GLN A 123 33.96 13.26 6.38
N THR A 124 34.74 13.84 5.48
CA THR A 124 34.95 15.29 5.41
C THR A 124 34.01 15.98 4.41
N GLU A 125 33.24 15.23 3.62
CA GLU A 125 32.39 15.83 2.60
C GLU A 125 31.23 16.63 3.23
N PRO A 126 31.05 17.89 2.81
CA PRO A 126 29.99 18.76 3.30
C PRO A 126 28.68 18.59 2.54
N ILE A 127 28.62 17.66 1.59
CA ILE A 127 27.52 17.48 0.65
C ILE A 127 27.16 15.99 0.57
N LEU A 128 25.87 15.68 0.50
CA LEU A 128 25.37 14.38 0.08
C LEU A 128 24.44 14.59 -1.11
N SER A 129 24.80 14.03 -2.26
CA SER A 129 23.99 14.07 -3.48
C SER A 129 23.10 12.84 -3.54
N LEU A 130 21.79 13.04 -3.62
CA LEU A 130 20.81 11.98 -3.77
C LEU A 130 20.46 11.77 -5.26
N PRO A 131 19.87 10.61 -5.62
CA PRO A 131 19.46 10.33 -6.99
C PRO A 131 18.53 11.41 -7.57
N ASP A 132 18.74 11.71 -8.84
CA ASP A 132 18.02 12.79 -9.53
C ASP A 132 16.53 12.51 -9.70
N HIS A 133 16.06 11.25 -9.66
CA HIS A 133 14.63 10.97 -9.84
C HIS A 133 13.78 11.36 -8.62
N LEU A 134 14.39 11.69 -7.47
CA LEU A 134 13.64 12.04 -6.27
C LEU A 134 12.99 13.42 -6.36
N ASP A 135 11.79 13.51 -5.77
CA ASP A 135 11.14 14.79 -5.54
C ASP A 135 11.81 15.55 -4.37
N LYS A 136 12.06 16.84 -4.58
CA LYS A 136 12.81 17.67 -3.62
C LYS A 136 11.99 17.95 -2.36
N ASP A 137 10.69 18.16 -2.51
CA ASP A 137 9.81 18.51 -1.40
C ASP A 137 9.50 17.27 -0.54
N ALA A 138 9.41 16.09 -1.16
CA ALA A 138 9.38 14.81 -0.47
C ALA A 138 10.65 14.57 0.36
N VAL A 139 11.84 14.76 -0.23
CA VAL A 139 13.12 14.65 0.50
C VAL A 139 13.17 15.67 1.65
N ALA A 140 12.77 16.91 1.41
CA ALA A 140 12.70 17.94 2.45
C ALA A 140 11.75 17.54 3.59
N SER A 141 10.63 16.91 3.28
CA SER A 141 9.63 16.44 4.25
C SER A 141 10.19 15.31 5.12
N VAL A 142 10.81 14.30 4.51
CA VAL A 142 11.47 13.19 5.22
C VAL A 142 12.56 13.71 6.16
N LEU A 143 13.44 14.58 5.66
CA LEU A 143 14.53 15.12 6.46
C LEU A 143 14.07 16.13 7.51
N GLY A 144 12.99 16.87 7.22
CA GLY A 144 12.33 17.78 8.14
C GLY A 144 11.76 17.06 9.36
N TYR A 145 11.17 15.88 9.14
CA TYR A 145 10.72 14.99 10.21
C TYR A 145 11.84 14.63 11.19
N PHE A 146 13.02 14.24 10.68
CA PHE A 146 14.16 13.90 11.54
C PHE A 146 14.75 15.11 12.30
N LYS A 147 14.54 16.35 11.84
CA LYS A 147 14.95 17.53 12.62
C LYS A 147 14.10 17.73 13.88
N ASN A 148 12.89 17.18 13.89
CA ASN A 148 11.95 17.30 15.00
C ASN A 148 12.02 16.10 15.98
N VAL A 149 13.09 15.31 15.96
CA VAL A 149 13.24 14.09 16.80
C VAL A 149 13.23 14.34 18.30
N CYS A 150 13.45 15.59 18.74
CA CYS A 150 13.33 15.98 20.14
C CYS A 150 11.90 16.40 20.55
N SER A 151 10.95 16.42 19.61
CA SER A 151 9.52 16.64 19.85
C SER A 151 8.86 15.41 20.47
N VAL A 152 7.69 15.57 21.09
CA VAL A 152 6.87 14.48 21.64
C VAL A 152 6.22 13.65 20.51
N ASN A 153 6.00 14.26 19.34
CA ASN A 153 5.27 13.66 18.22
C ASN A 153 6.17 13.09 17.11
N TYR A 154 7.42 12.74 17.43
CA TYR A 154 8.41 12.31 16.43
C TYR A 154 8.23 10.88 15.90
N TYR A 155 7.11 10.20 16.19
CA TYR A 155 6.96 8.77 15.93
C TYR A 155 6.45 8.45 14.53
N ASN A 156 5.79 9.41 13.86
CA ASN A 156 5.14 9.19 12.57
C ASN A 156 5.56 10.26 11.55
N LEU A 157 6.03 9.79 10.41
CA LEU A 157 6.27 10.64 9.26
C LEU A 157 4.93 11.20 8.77
N GLY A 158 4.90 12.51 8.46
CA GLY A 158 3.70 13.16 7.94
C GLY A 158 3.28 12.53 6.61
N HIS A 159 1.98 12.36 6.43
CA HIS A 159 1.37 11.75 5.26
C HIS A 159 0.25 12.69 4.78
N PRO A 160 0.57 13.63 3.87
CA PRO A 160 -0.42 14.52 3.27
C PRO A 160 -1.57 13.74 2.64
N ASP A 161 -2.76 14.34 2.51
CA ASP A 161 -3.88 13.67 1.83
C ASP A 161 -3.67 13.51 0.32
N ASP A 162 -2.75 14.29 -0.25
CA ASP A 162 -2.32 14.15 -1.63
C ASP A 162 -1.51 12.85 -1.83
N ILE A 163 -2.00 11.99 -2.73
CA ILE A 163 -1.44 10.67 -2.99
C ILE A 163 -0.09 10.76 -3.71
N GLU A 164 0.07 11.68 -4.64
CA GLU A 164 1.33 11.86 -5.39
C GLU A 164 2.43 12.34 -4.44
N VAL A 165 2.11 13.34 -3.61
CA VAL A 165 3.06 13.85 -2.59
C VAL A 165 3.43 12.74 -1.60
N THR A 166 2.45 11.97 -1.14
CA THR A 166 2.69 10.86 -0.20
C THR A 166 3.51 9.73 -0.82
N GLY A 167 3.25 9.41 -2.10
CA GLY A 167 4.07 8.48 -2.88
C GLY A 167 5.52 8.95 -2.98
N GLY A 168 5.73 10.24 -3.24
CA GLY A 168 7.07 10.86 -3.25
C GLY A 168 7.77 10.73 -1.88
N ILE A 169 7.06 10.97 -0.78
CA ILE A 169 7.60 10.81 0.58
C ILE A 169 7.99 9.35 0.84
N TYR A 170 7.16 8.39 0.41
CA TYR A 170 7.49 6.96 0.50
C TYR A 170 8.78 6.64 -0.28
N GLN A 171 8.87 7.08 -1.54
CA GLN A 171 10.05 6.87 -2.37
C GLN A 171 11.30 7.48 -1.72
N ALA A 172 11.24 8.73 -1.28
CA ALA A 172 12.35 9.41 -0.63
C ALA A 172 12.81 8.70 0.67
N ALA A 173 11.88 8.26 1.51
CA ALA A 173 12.20 7.53 2.75
C ALA A 173 12.84 6.17 2.46
N ARG A 174 12.36 5.46 1.43
CA ARG A 174 12.90 4.18 0.99
C ARG A 174 14.30 4.32 0.40
N THR A 175 14.51 5.31 -0.48
CA THR A 175 15.83 5.60 -1.06
C THR A 175 16.84 6.03 0.00
N LEU A 176 16.41 6.78 1.01
CA LEU A 176 17.27 7.15 2.15
C LEU A 176 17.50 5.98 3.12
N GLU A 177 16.89 4.82 2.92
CA GLU A 177 17.00 3.64 3.78
C GLU A 177 16.74 4.00 5.26
N THR A 178 15.62 4.70 5.54
CA THR A 178 15.35 5.32 6.86
C THR A 178 14.95 4.36 7.99
N GLY A 179 15.27 3.07 7.84
CA GLY A 179 15.15 2.06 8.88
C GLY A 179 13.72 1.79 9.37
N GLY A 180 12.69 2.01 8.56
CA GLY A 180 11.30 1.69 8.87
C GLY A 180 10.35 2.89 8.93
N ALA A 181 10.82 4.13 8.77
CA ALA A 181 9.93 5.29 8.69
C ALA A 181 9.00 5.19 7.47
N GLU A 182 9.49 4.63 6.37
CA GLU A 182 8.74 4.34 5.15
C GLU A 182 7.56 3.38 5.38
N LEU A 183 7.62 2.51 6.40
CA LEU A 183 6.53 1.56 6.70
C LEU A 183 5.27 2.27 7.18
N SER A 184 5.41 3.40 7.90
CA SER A 184 4.26 4.20 8.33
C SER A 184 3.52 4.82 7.15
N VAL A 185 4.28 5.35 6.18
CA VAL A 185 3.75 5.92 4.93
C VAL A 185 3.14 4.84 4.06
N LEU A 186 3.80 3.69 3.94
CA LEU A 186 3.27 2.52 3.23
C LEU A 186 1.96 2.02 3.84
N GLY A 187 1.84 2.00 5.17
CA GLY A 187 0.61 1.63 5.86
C GLY A 187 -0.56 2.55 5.50
N TYR A 188 -0.32 3.85 5.44
CA TYR A 188 -1.30 4.83 5.00
C TYR A 188 -1.66 4.67 3.50
N LEU A 189 -0.66 4.51 2.63
CA LEU A 189 -0.88 4.27 1.20
C LEU A 189 -1.70 2.99 0.97
N LYS A 190 -1.39 1.89 1.67
CA LYS A 190 -2.20 0.66 1.68
C LYS A 190 -3.65 0.96 2.02
N TYR A 191 -3.90 1.68 3.12
CA TYR A 191 -5.25 2.07 3.51
C TYR A 191 -5.96 2.85 2.39
N LYS A 192 -5.32 3.86 1.79
CA LYS A 192 -5.92 4.64 0.69
C LYS A 192 -6.20 3.80 -0.55
N ILE A 193 -5.26 2.93 -0.93
CA ILE A 193 -5.40 2.02 -2.10
C ILE A 193 -6.62 1.11 -1.94
N PHE A 194 -6.79 0.48 -0.78
CA PHE A 194 -7.88 -0.47 -0.54
C PHE A 194 -9.22 0.22 -0.21
N ALA A 195 -9.20 1.34 0.51
CA ALA A 195 -10.43 1.99 1.00
C ALA A 195 -11.06 2.96 -0.01
N ASN A 196 -10.24 3.74 -0.75
CA ASN A 196 -10.74 4.92 -1.46
C ASN A 196 -10.93 4.73 -2.97
N LYS A 197 -10.78 3.51 -3.51
CA LYS A 197 -10.87 3.21 -4.95
C LYS A 197 -10.14 4.26 -5.79
N LEU A 198 -8.82 4.38 -5.58
CA LEU A 198 -7.98 5.37 -6.25
C LEU A 198 -8.16 5.30 -7.78
N GLY A 199 -8.14 6.46 -8.44
CA GLY A 199 -8.24 6.53 -9.89
C GLY A 199 -6.96 6.05 -10.57
N TYR A 200 -7.02 5.77 -11.88
CA TYR A 200 -5.83 5.34 -12.63
C TYR A 200 -4.72 6.40 -12.67
N ILE A 201 -5.06 7.69 -12.55
CA ILE A 201 -4.06 8.77 -12.47
C ILE A 201 -3.27 8.65 -11.17
N ASP A 202 -3.95 8.47 -10.04
CA ASP A 202 -3.31 8.28 -8.73
C ASP A 202 -2.48 6.99 -8.71
N MET A 203 -3.01 5.90 -9.27
CA MET A 203 -2.26 4.64 -9.40
C MET A 203 -1.03 4.79 -10.27
N HIS A 204 -1.11 5.54 -11.37
CA HIS A 204 0.04 5.85 -12.22
C HIS A 204 1.12 6.62 -11.45
N ALA A 205 0.71 7.66 -10.70
CA ALA A 205 1.62 8.43 -9.87
C ALA A 205 2.33 7.54 -8.83
N LEU A 206 1.60 6.66 -8.15
CA LEU A 206 2.18 5.73 -7.19
C LEU A 206 3.14 4.72 -7.83
N LEU A 207 2.81 4.21 -9.03
CA LEU A 207 3.71 3.29 -9.75
C LEU A 207 5.04 3.97 -10.12
N ASN A 208 5.04 5.27 -10.43
CA ASN A 208 6.26 6.04 -10.69
C ASN A 208 7.11 6.24 -9.42
N CYS A 209 6.54 6.04 -8.24
CA CYS A 209 7.25 6.10 -6.96
C CYS A 209 7.86 4.75 -6.53
N CYS A 210 7.52 3.65 -7.21
CA CYS A 210 8.00 2.31 -6.86
C CYS A 210 9.42 2.04 -7.39
N ASP A 211 10.25 1.36 -6.59
CA ASP A 211 11.58 0.88 -6.99
C ASP A 211 11.49 -0.54 -7.59
N GLY A 212 10.77 -0.65 -8.71
CA GLY A 212 10.59 -1.89 -9.46
C GLY A 212 9.53 -2.86 -8.88
N VAL A 213 9.53 -4.10 -9.38
CA VAL A 213 8.48 -5.09 -9.13
C VAL A 213 8.52 -5.70 -7.72
N HIS A 214 9.67 -5.61 -7.04
CA HIS A 214 9.84 -6.08 -5.67
C HIS A 214 9.58 -4.98 -4.64
N ASP A 215 9.12 -3.80 -5.08
CA ASP A 215 8.70 -2.75 -4.16
C ASP A 215 7.40 -3.16 -3.45
N PRO A 216 7.34 -3.11 -2.10
CA PRO A 216 6.13 -3.40 -1.34
C PRO A 216 4.91 -2.56 -1.74
N LEU A 217 5.10 -1.32 -2.18
CA LEU A 217 4.03 -0.49 -2.71
C LEU A 217 3.53 -1.03 -4.05
N PHE A 218 4.45 -1.44 -4.94
CA PHE A 218 4.10 -2.08 -6.20
C PHE A 218 3.28 -3.36 -5.98
N GLU A 219 3.73 -4.24 -5.07
CA GLU A 219 2.99 -5.46 -4.74
C GLU A 219 1.56 -5.18 -4.23
N VAL A 220 1.39 -4.13 -3.41
CA VAL A 220 0.08 -3.72 -2.90
C VAL A 220 -0.82 -3.26 -4.04
N ILE A 221 -0.29 -2.44 -4.95
CA ILE A 221 -1.02 -1.98 -6.13
C ILE A 221 -1.42 -3.18 -7.00
N ALA A 222 -0.48 -4.09 -7.29
CA ALA A 222 -0.74 -5.28 -8.09
C ALA A 222 -1.84 -6.17 -7.48
N LYS A 223 -1.75 -6.47 -6.17
CA LYS A 223 -2.77 -7.25 -5.44
C LYS A 223 -4.14 -6.57 -5.45
N ASN A 224 -4.19 -5.27 -5.21
CA ASN A 224 -5.45 -4.53 -5.25
C ASN A 224 -6.07 -4.52 -6.65
N MET A 225 -5.26 -4.30 -7.69
CA MET A 225 -5.75 -4.27 -9.08
C MET A 225 -6.19 -5.66 -9.56
N ALA A 226 -5.47 -6.73 -9.20
CA ALA A 226 -5.90 -8.11 -9.45
C ALA A 226 -7.23 -8.41 -8.75
N GLN A 227 -7.37 -8.03 -7.47
CA GLN A 227 -8.63 -8.19 -6.74
C GLN A 227 -9.78 -7.42 -7.39
N LEU A 228 -9.56 -6.18 -7.84
CA LEU A 228 -10.58 -5.40 -8.56
C LEU A 228 -10.94 -6.06 -9.90
N ARG A 229 -9.96 -6.62 -10.62
CA ARG A 229 -10.18 -7.34 -11.89
C ARG A 229 -11.03 -8.58 -11.64
N TYR A 230 -10.65 -9.38 -10.66
CA TYR A 230 -11.35 -10.59 -10.25
C TYR A 230 -12.80 -10.34 -9.81
N THR A 231 -13.06 -9.22 -9.13
CA THR A 231 -14.40 -8.83 -8.67
C THR A 231 -15.18 -8.00 -9.68
N GLU A 232 -14.67 -7.84 -10.90
CA GLU A 232 -15.27 -7.02 -11.96
C GLU A 232 -15.49 -5.54 -11.55
N ALA A 233 -14.76 -5.08 -10.53
CA ALA A 233 -14.85 -3.76 -9.93
C ALA A 233 -13.82 -2.75 -10.49
N VAL A 234 -13.11 -3.11 -11.57
CA VAL A 234 -12.10 -2.25 -12.23
C VAL A 234 -12.67 -0.98 -12.84
N GLY A 235 -14.00 -0.83 -12.96
CA GLY A 235 -14.63 0.32 -13.60
C GLY A 235 -14.78 0.10 -15.10
N LYS A 236 -14.35 1.08 -15.93
CA LYS A 236 -14.54 1.02 -17.40
C LYS A 236 -13.48 0.11 -18.05
N PRO A 237 -13.85 -1.04 -18.66
CA PRO A 237 -12.87 -2.03 -19.16
C PRO A 237 -11.83 -1.45 -20.14
N GLY A 238 -12.25 -0.63 -21.11
CA GLY A 238 -11.31 -0.06 -22.08
C GLY A 238 -10.27 0.90 -21.47
N LYS A 239 -10.59 1.58 -20.36
CA LYS A 239 -9.61 2.41 -19.64
C LYS A 239 -8.62 1.54 -18.87
N PHE A 240 -9.11 0.46 -18.27
CA PHE A 240 -8.28 -0.50 -17.57
C PHE A 240 -7.26 -1.18 -18.50
N GLU A 241 -7.70 -1.65 -19.68
CA GLU A 241 -6.80 -2.23 -20.69
C GLU A 241 -5.74 -1.23 -21.17
N SER A 242 -6.14 0.03 -21.40
CA SER A 242 -5.21 1.08 -21.79
C SER A 242 -4.18 1.36 -20.70
N PHE A 243 -4.61 1.33 -19.43
CA PHE A 243 -3.75 1.47 -18.27
C PHE A 243 -2.75 0.30 -18.14
N LEU A 244 -3.21 -0.95 -18.28
CA LEU A 244 -2.31 -2.11 -18.25
C LEU A 244 -1.31 -2.12 -19.41
N ARG A 245 -1.71 -1.66 -20.60
CA ARG A 245 -0.80 -1.52 -21.74
C ARG A 245 0.33 -0.53 -21.46
N ALA A 246 0.06 0.52 -20.68
CA ALA A 246 1.09 1.47 -20.24
C ALA A 246 2.00 0.92 -19.13
N HIS A 247 1.58 -0.14 -18.43
CA HIS A 247 2.28 -0.75 -17.30
C HIS A 247 2.42 -2.27 -17.46
N PRO A 248 3.23 -2.76 -18.41
CA PRO A 248 3.32 -4.19 -18.72
C PRO A 248 3.79 -5.04 -17.53
N GLN A 249 4.69 -4.51 -16.68
CA GLN A 249 5.13 -5.18 -15.46
C GLN A 249 3.98 -5.39 -14.47
N LEU A 250 3.06 -4.42 -14.36
CA LEU A 250 1.88 -4.55 -13.51
C LEU A 250 0.93 -5.61 -14.07
N SER A 251 0.72 -5.62 -15.39
CA SER A 251 -0.10 -6.65 -16.04
C SER A 251 0.43 -8.06 -15.75
N ALA A 252 1.73 -8.27 -15.94
CA ALA A 252 2.36 -9.57 -15.66
C ALA A 252 2.20 -9.98 -14.18
N ALA A 253 2.48 -9.07 -13.26
CA ALA A 253 2.31 -9.34 -11.83
C ALA A 253 0.87 -9.68 -11.45
N MET A 254 -0.11 -9.03 -12.08
CA MET A 254 -1.52 -9.35 -11.87
C MET A 254 -1.90 -10.73 -12.41
N ASP A 255 -1.34 -11.14 -13.55
CA ASP A 255 -1.58 -12.46 -14.13
C ASP A 255 -1.01 -13.58 -13.26
N ASP A 256 0.17 -13.35 -12.66
CA ASP A 256 0.76 -14.27 -11.67
C ASP A 256 -0.13 -14.41 -10.42
N ILE A 257 -0.67 -13.28 -9.92
CA ILE A 257 -1.56 -13.26 -8.76
C ILE A 257 -2.88 -14.00 -9.06
N ASP A 258 -3.45 -13.80 -10.25
CA ASP A 258 -4.67 -14.50 -10.65
C ASP A 258 -4.43 -16.01 -10.80
N ALA A 259 -3.29 -16.43 -11.34
CA ALA A 259 -2.90 -17.83 -11.42
C ALA A 259 -2.76 -18.47 -10.02
N GLU A 260 -2.21 -17.74 -9.04
CA GLU A 260 -2.13 -18.18 -7.65
C GLU A 260 -3.53 -18.36 -7.04
N HIS A 261 -4.42 -17.38 -7.26
CA HIS A 261 -5.80 -17.45 -6.79
C HIS A 261 -6.57 -18.63 -7.41
N ASP A 262 -6.39 -18.90 -8.69
CA ASP A 262 -6.98 -20.04 -9.39
C ASP A 262 -6.51 -21.39 -8.81
N ALA A 263 -5.21 -21.53 -8.59
CA ALA A 263 -4.64 -22.72 -7.98
C ALA A 263 -5.21 -22.94 -6.57
N LYS A 264 -5.29 -21.88 -5.76
CA LYS A 264 -5.83 -21.94 -4.39
C LYS A 264 -7.32 -22.27 -4.36
N ARG A 265 -8.10 -21.75 -5.32
CA ARG A 265 -9.53 -22.09 -5.47
C ARG A 265 -9.72 -23.57 -5.78
N LYS A 266 -9.00 -24.10 -6.77
CA LYS A 266 -9.04 -25.53 -7.13
C LYS A 266 -8.65 -26.42 -5.95
N GLN A 267 -7.62 -26.05 -5.18
CA GLN A 267 -7.21 -26.79 -3.98
C GLN A 267 -8.31 -26.79 -2.90
N THR A 268 -8.94 -25.63 -2.67
CA THR A 268 -10.00 -25.47 -1.67
C THR A 268 -11.25 -26.25 -2.05
N GLU A 269 -11.64 -26.22 -3.33
CA GLU A 269 -12.77 -26.99 -3.86
C GLU A 269 -12.53 -28.50 -3.80
N ALA A 270 -11.31 -28.95 -4.14
CA ALA A 270 -10.91 -30.34 -4.02
C ALA A 270 -10.95 -30.82 -2.56
N ALA A 271 -10.42 -30.02 -1.63
CA ALA A 271 -10.44 -30.31 -0.20
C ALA A 271 -11.87 -30.36 0.36
N LYS A 272 -12.74 -29.40 -0.04
CA LYS A 272 -14.16 -29.39 0.34
C LYS A 272 -14.89 -30.63 -0.19
N THR A 273 -14.64 -30.99 -1.44
CA THR A 273 -15.24 -32.18 -2.07
C THR A 273 -14.77 -33.48 -1.41
N ALA A 274 -13.49 -33.58 -1.06
CA ALA A 274 -12.94 -34.72 -0.32
C ALA A 274 -13.60 -34.85 1.06
N ARG A 275 -13.69 -33.74 1.82
CA ARG A 275 -14.34 -33.72 3.13
C ARG A 275 -15.80 -34.15 3.07
N LEU A 276 -16.56 -33.67 2.08
CA LEU A 276 -17.96 -34.08 1.88
C LEU A 276 -18.09 -35.57 1.55
N LYS A 277 -17.19 -36.13 0.74
CA LYS A 277 -17.17 -37.57 0.43
C LYS A 277 -16.85 -38.42 1.65
N ASP A 278 -15.90 -37.99 2.48
CA ASP A 278 -15.54 -38.69 3.73
C ASP A 278 -16.68 -38.64 4.75
N GLU A 279 -17.35 -37.49 4.88
CA GLU A 279 -18.55 -37.35 5.72
C GLU A 279 -19.68 -38.27 5.24
N GLN A 280 -19.94 -38.35 3.93
CA GLN A 280 -20.92 -39.28 3.36
C GLN A 280 -20.55 -40.75 3.61
N ARG A 281 -19.27 -41.12 3.52
CA ARG A 281 -18.80 -42.49 3.82
C ARG A 281 -19.00 -42.84 5.29
N ASN A 282 -18.63 -41.94 6.19
CA ASN A 282 -18.82 -42.13 7.63
C ASN A 282 -20.30 -42.25 7.98
N ASN A 283 -21.16 -41.38 7.44
CA ASN A 283 -22.60 -41.44 7.67
C ASN A 283 -23.22 -42.77 7.17
N LYS A 284 -22.80 -43.25 5.99
CA LYS A 284 -23.22 -44.56 5.46
C LYS A 284 -22.75 -45.71 6.35
N ALA A 285 -21.49 -45.69 6.80
CA ALA A 285 -20.96 -46.71 7.70
C ALA A 285 -21.71 -46.75 9.04
N SER A 286 -21.99 -45.58 9.64
CA SER A 286 -22.78 -45.49 10.86
C SER A 286 -24.22 -46.00 10.68
N THR A 287 -24.86 -45.65 9.57
CA THR A 287 -26.23 -46.14 9.29
C THR A 287 -26.25 -47.65 9.09
N GLN A 288 -25.24 -48.21 8.42
CA GLN A 288 -25.11 -49.66 8.23
C GLN A 288 -24.81 -50.39 9.55
N GLN A 289 -24.02 -49.81 10.45
CA GLN A 289 -23.80 -50.36 11.79
C GLN A 289 -25.09 -50.36 12.62
N VAL A 290 -25.87 -49.28 12.60
CA VAL A 290 -27.17 -49.21 13.27
C VAL A 290 -28.13 -50.26 12.69
N ALA A 291 -28.21 -50.39 11.36
CA ALA A 291 -29.03 -51.41 10.70
C ALA A 291 -28.61 -52.83 11.11
N ASN A 292 -27.31 -53.14 11.11
CA ASN A 292 -26.79 -54.44 11.53
C ASN A 292 -27.13 -54.74 13.01
N ASN A 293 -27.02 -53.74 13.89
CA ASN A 293 -27.39 -53.88 15.31
C ASN A 293 -28.89 -54.12 15.50
N MET A 294 -29.75 -53.50 14.68
CA MET A 294 -31.20 -53.72 14.73
C MET A 294 -31.64 -55.07 14.15
N SER A 295 -30.87 -55.66 13.23
CA SER A 295 -31.15 -56.96 12.62
C SER A 295 -30.70 -58.15 13.46
N HIS A 296 -30.05 -57.95 14.62
CA HIS A 296 -29.62 -59.04 15.48
C HIS A 296 -30.85 -59.74 16.12
N PRO A 297 -31.11 -61.03 15.83
CA PRO A 297 -32.36 -61.71 16.23
C PRO A 297 -32.58 -61.83 17.75
N GLY A 298 -31.53 -61.66 18.55
CA GLY A 298 -31.58 -61.86 20.01
C GLY A 298 -32.24 -60.75 20.83
N LEU A 299 -32.58 -59.60 20.23
CA LEU A 299 -33.20 -58.46 20.94
C LEU A 299 -34.70 -58.31 20.67
N ARG A 300 -35.26 -59.02 19.68
CA ARG A 300 -36.72 -58.98 19.38
C ARG A 300 -37.54 -60.02 20.15
N SER A 301 -36.91 -60.87 20.96
CA SER A 301 -37.58 -61.92 21.74
C SER A 301 -37.42 -61.81 23.25
N MET A 302 -37.05 -60.64 23.80
CA MET A 302 -37.31 -60.39 25.21
C MET A 302 -38.82 -60.14 25.37
N THR A 303 -39.52 -61.19 25.76
CA THR A 303 -40.92 -61.11 26.17
C THR A 303 -41.05 -60.15 27.35
N GLN A 304 -42.20 -59.49 27.48
CA GLN A 304 -42.50 -58.49 28.51
C GLN A 304 -42.26 -59.01 29.95
N GLU A 305 -42.25 -60.33 30.14
CA GLU A 305 -41.92 -61.01 31.40
C GLU A 305 -40.43 -60.99 31.76
N GLN A 306 -39.52 -61.10 30.78
CA GLN A 306 -38.07 -61.04 31.03
C GLN A 306 -37.60 -59.61 31.31
N ALA A 307 -38.29 -58.59 30.81
CA ALA A 307 -37.98 -57.19 31.14
C ALA A 307 -38.33 -56.85 32.60
N ARG A 308 -39.36 -57.49 33.18
CA ARG A 308 -39.74 -57.32 34.58
C ARG A 308 -38.77 -57.99 35.56
N SER A 309 -38.04 -59.03 35.17
CA SER A 309 -37.11 -59.73 36.07
C SER A 309 -35.75 -59.03 36.25
N VAL A 310 -35.44 -57.98 35.46
CA VAL A 310 -34.15 -57.27 35.54
C VAL A 310 -34.25 -55.92 36.29
N GLY A 311 -35.41 -55.60 36.90
CA GLY A 311 -35.52 -54.50 37.86
C GLY A 311 -35.43 -53.08 37.29
N LEU A 312 -35.61 -52.89 35.98
CA LEU A 312 -35.77 -51.56 35.38
C LEU A 312 -37.24 -51.13 35.53
N GLN A 313 -37.51 -50.29 36.53
CA GLN A 313 -38.74 -49.48 36.62
C GLN A 313 -38.61 -48.19 35.81
#